data_AF-R9LCJ6-F1
#
_entry.id   AF-R9LCJ6-F1
#
_cell.length_a   1.000
_cell.length_b   1.000
_cell.length_c   1.000
_cell.angle_alpha   90.00
_cell.angle_beta   90.00
_cell.angle_gamma   90.00
#
_symmetry.space_group_name_H-M   'P 1'
#
loop_
_entity.id
_entity.type
_entity.pdbx_description
1 polymer ?
#
loop_
_entity_poly.entity_id
_entity_poly.type
_entity_poly.pdbx_seq_one_letter_code
_entity_poly.pdbx_strand_id
1 'polypeptide(L)'
;MRKLAILALVLTALGLGYFYISNSYSSTPIEAVEKVRFMNDGQLLHEAETDRGRVLFLLRHLQNGQTISAEYVQKTPLLGWKWGWGGGHTVPRISENEPDSFWTEQYFSSTKGTDADSPFPLLFGVIQYPQIDTIQVYSYTTNESLTATIQDTADSGIRIWYLFLPEEQGTRFKLTAQIGDHQIISTKISEL
;
A
#
# COMPACT_ATOMS: atom_id res chain seq x y z
N MET A 1 -34.90 -41.62 9.07
CA MET A 1 -34.06 -40.78 9.96
C MET A 1 -32.57 -40.90 9.66
N ARG A 2 -31.94 -42.09 9.70
CA ARG A 2 -30.49 -42.27 9.45
C ARG A 2 -29.98 -41.75 8.09
N LYS A 3 -30.72 -41.97 7.00
CA LYS A 3 -30.35 -41.47 5.66
C LYS A 3 -30.41 -39.94 5.54
N LEU A 4 -31.37 -39.30 6.21
CA LEU A 4 -31.51 -37.84 6.25
C LEU A 4 -30.38 -37.20 7.09
N ALA A 5 -29.98 -37.84 8.19
CA ALA A 5 -28.85 -37.38 8.99
C ALA A 5 -27.51 -37.48 8.23
N ILE A 6 -27.29 -38.56 7.48
CA ILE A 6 -26.09 -38.72 6.63
C ILE A 6 -26.08 -37.66 5.52
N LEU A 7 -27.22 -37.43 4.85
CA LEU A 7 -27.33 -36.41 3.80
C LEU A 7 -27.06 -35.00 4.36
N ALA A 8 -27.62 -34.66 5.51
CA ALA A 8 -27.37 -33.39 6.17
C ALA A 8 -25.87 -33.20 6.49
N LEU A 9 -25.22 -34.24 7.02
CA LEU A 9 -23.80 -34.20 7.38
C LEU A 9 -22.89 -34.03 6.16
N VAL A 10 -23.22 -34.68 5.04
CA VAL A 10 -22.53 -34.48 3.76
C VAL A 10 -22.72 -33.06 3.24
N LEU A 11 -23.95 -32.52 3.27
CA LEU A 11 -24.21 -31.14 2.85
C LEU A 11 -23.50 -30.11 3.74
N THR A 12 -23.44 -30.34 5.05
CA THR A 12 -22.67 -29.47 5.96
C THR A 12 -21.17 -29.56 5.68
N ALA A 13 -20.62 -30.75 5.45
CA ALA A 13 -19.22 -30.91 5.09
C ALA A 13 -18.87 -30.25 3.74
N LEU A 14 -19.76 -30.36 2.75
CA LEU A 14 -19.60 -29.69 1.45
C LEU A 14 -19.73 -28.18 1.58
N GLY A 15 -20.68 -27.68 2.39
CA GLY A 15 -20.84 -26.25 2.66
C GLY A 15 -19.64 -25.65 3.38
N LEU A 16 -19.11 -26.34 4.39
CA LEU A 16 -17.88 -25.94 5.08
C LEU A 16 -16.64 -26.04 4.18
N GLY A 17 -16.56 -27.09 3.34
CA GLY A 17 -15.49 -27.24 2.36
C GLY A 17 -15.51 -26.13 1.30
N TYR A 18 -16.69 -25.79 0.78
CA TYR A 18 -16.86 -24.66 -0.14
C TYR A 18 -16.53 -23.33 0.52
N PHE A 19 -16.96 -23.11 1.77
CA PHE A 19 -16.61 -21.92 2.54
C PHE A 19 -15.10 -21.80 2.80
N TYR A 20 -14.44 -22.92 3.11
CA TYR A 20 -12.99 -22.95 3.31
C TYR A 20 -12.20 -22.70 2.02
N ILE A 21 -12.65 -23.27 0.89
CA ILE A 21 -12.01 -23.10 -0.43
C ILE A 21 -12.29 -21.70 -1.01
N SER A 22 -13.47 -21.13 -0.76
CA SER A 22 -13.82 -19.78 -1.20
C SER A 22 -13.29 -18.67 -0.27
N ASN A 23 -12.73 -19.03 0.89
CA ASN A 23 -12.26 -18.05 1.87
C ASN A 23 -10.99 -17.33 1.38
N SER A 24 -11.12 -16.04 1.11
CA SER A 24 -10.02 -15.13 0.76
C SER A 24 -9.11 -14.76 1.95
N TYR A 25 -9.12 -15.57 3.01
CA TYR A 25 -8.38 -15.31 4.24
C TYR A 25 -7.08 -16.10 4.31
N SER A 26 -6.07 -15.55 4.98
CA SER A 26 -4.72 -16.10 5.10
C SER A 26 -4.18 -15.99 6.53
N SER A 27 -3.15 -16.78 6.85
CA SER A 27 -2.56 -16.81 8.18
C SER A 27 -1.67 -15.59 8.43
N THR A 28 -1.03 -15.10 7.37
CA THR A 28 -0.16 -13.91 7.42
C THR A 28 -0.68 -12.77 6.53
N PRO A 29 -0.27 -11.51 6.80
CA PRO A 29 -0.55 -10.36 5.94
C PRO A 29 -0.11 -10.60 4.49
N ILE A 30 1.13 -11.06 4.30
CA ILE A 30 1.72 -11.25 2.96
C ILE A 30 1.00 -12.33 2.15
N GLU A 31 0.66 -13.47 2.78
CA GLU A 31 -0.11 -14.53 2.13
C GLU A 31 -1.48 -14.06 1.65
N ALA A 32 -2.08 -13.04 2.30
CA ALA A 32 -3.36 -12.49 1.85
C ALA A 32 -3.20 -11.73 0.52
N VAL A 33 -2.10 -10.99 0.36
CA VAL A 33 -1.76 -10.30 -0.88
C VAL A 33 -1.41 -11.30 -1.98
N GLU A 34 -0.54 -12.27 -1.68
CA GLU A 34 -0.06 -13.27 -2.66
C GLU A 34 -1.22 -14.07 -3.28
N LYS A 35 -2.23 -14.43 -2.49
CA LYS A 35 -3.44 -15.12 -2.98
C LYS A 35 -4.23 -14.31 -4.02
N VAL A 36 -4.34 -12.99 -3.84
CA VAL A 36 -5.10 -12.13 -4.77
C VAL A 36 -4.27 -11.78 -6.00
N ARG A 37 -2.97 -11.55 -5.81
CA ARG A 37 -2.08 -11.17 -6.89
C ARG A 37 -1.60 -12.37 -7.71
N PHE A 38 -1.82 -13.60 -7.24
CA PHE A 38 -1.33 -14.84 -7.82
C PHE A 38 0.20 -14.82 -8.07
N MET A 39 0.93 -14.15 -7.18
CA MET A 39 2.36 -13.87 -7.29
C MET A 39 3.02 -13.93 -5.92
N ASN A 40 4.19 -14.57 -5.83
CA ASN A 40 4.94 -14.82 -4.57
C ASN A 40 6.36 -14.19 -4.59
N ASP A 41 6.61 -13.20 -5.44
CA ASP A 41 7.95 -12.65 -5.71
C ASP A 41 8.14 -11.19 -5.23
N GLY A 42 7.20 -10.66 -4.44
CA GLY A 42 7.31 -9.33 -3.84
C GLY A 42 8.22 -9.32 -2.62
N GLN A 43 9.25 -8.48 -2.64
CA GLN A 43 10.03 -8.16 -1.45
C GLN A 43 9.26 -7.20 -0.57
N LEU A 44 8.96 -7.60 0.66
CA LEU A 44 8.44 -6.71 1.69
C LEU A 44 9.50 -5.72 2.14
N LEU A 45 9.23 -4.44 1.93
CA LEU A 45 10.11 -3.34 2.34
C LEU A 45 9.72 -2.76 3.68
N HIS A 46 8.42 -2.60 3.95
CA HIS A 46 7.90 -2.02 5.18
C HIS A 46 6.44 -2.42 5.44
N GLU A 47 6.04 -2.43 6.71
CA GLU A 47 4.66 -2.57 7.15
C GLU A 47 4.24 -1.36 7.99
N ALA A 48 3.18 -0.67 7.59
CA ALA A 48 2.54 0.35 8.41
C ALA A 48 1.29 -0.24 9.09
N GLU A 49 1.28 -0.23 10.43
CA GLU A 49 0.11 -0.64 11.22
C GLU A 49 -1.02 0.39 11.10
N THR A 50 -2.26 -0.10 11.14
CA THR A 50 -3.49 0.71 11.12
C THR A 50 -4.49 0.12 12.11
N ASP A 51 -5.56 0.85 12.45
CA ASP A 51 -6.55 0.41 13.43
C ASP A 51 -7.21 -0.95 13.11
N ARG A 52 -7.29 -1.31 11.82
CA ARG A 52 -7.98 -2.52 11.35
C ARG A 52 -7.10 -3.51 10.60
N GLY A 53 -5.80 -3.25 10.47
CA GLY A 53 -4.93 -4.06 9.64
C GLY A 53 -3.60 -3.40 9.35
N ARG A 54 -3.02 -3.71 8.19
CA ARG A 54 -1.69 -3.22 7.80
C ARG A 54 -1.67 -2.77 6.36
N VAL A 55 -0.81 -1.81 6.05
CA VAL A 55 -0.40 -1.49 4.68
C VAL A 55 0.99 -2.03 4.46
N LEU A 56 1.12 -2.95 3.50
CA LEU A 56 2.38 -3.58 3.12
C LEU A 56 2.96 -2.84 1.92
N PHE A 57 4.21 -2.39 2.02
CA PHE A 57 4.95 -1.81 0.91
C PHE A 57 5.82 -2.88 0.27
N LEU A 58 5.49 -3.26 -0.97
CA LEU A 58 6.10 -4.38 -1.68
C LEU A 58 6.81 -3.92 -2.94
N LEU A 59 8.11 -4.22 -3.03
CA LEU A 59 8.94 -4.04 -4.22
C LEU A 59 8.92 -5.32 -5.06
N ARG A 60 8.68 -5.18 -6.36
CA ARG A 60 8.77 -6.31 -7.31
C ARG A 60 9.77 -6.00 -8.39
N HIS A 61 10.62 -6.98 -8.69
CA HIS A 61 11.57 -6.92 -9.80
C HIS A 61 10.91 -7.50 -11.05
N LEU A 62 10.80 -6.70 -12.09
CA LEU A 62 10.36 -7.10 -13.41
C LEU A 62 11.58 -7.27 -14.32
N GLN A 63 11.42 -7.93 -15.47
CA GLN A 63 12.52 -8.12 -16.44
C GLN A 63 13.21 -6.79 -16.81
N ASN A 64 12.45 -5.69 -16.88
CA ASN A 64 12.93 -4.39 -17.37
C ASN A 64 12.78 -3.24 -16.35
N GLY A 65 12.59 -3.53 -15.07
CA GLY A 65 12.43 -2.47 -14.07
C GLY A 65 11.92 -2.99 -12.73
N GLN A 66 11.43 -2.07 -11.91
CA GLN A 66 10.84 -2.39 -10.62
C GLN A 66 9.46 -1.73 -10.50
N THR A 67 8.60 -2.34 -9.70
CA THR A 67 7.34 -1.72 -9.28
C THR A 67 7.28 -1.66 -7.77
N ILE A 68 6.72 -0.58 -7.25
CA ILE A 68 6.38 -0.46 -5.84
C ILE A 68 4.87 -0.50 -5.70
N SER A 69 4.39 -1.22 -4.70
CA SER A 69 2.96 -1.29 -4.37
C SER A 69 2.71 -1.05 -2.89
N ALA A 70 1.57 -0.46 -2.59
CA ALA A 70 1.01 -0.38 -1.24
C ALA A 70 -0.26 -1.24 -1.22
N GLU A 71 -0.29 -2.24 -0.34
CA GLU A 71 -1.35 -3.23 -0.27
C GLU A 71 -1.93 -3.25 1.14
N TYR A 72 -3.19 -2.82 1.29
CA TYR A 72 -3.91 -2.90 2.55
C TYR A 72 -4.48 -4.30 2.77
N VAL A 73 -4.18 -4.85 3.94
CA VAL A 73 -4.68 -6.13 4.42
C VAL A 73 -5.36 -5.95 5.76
N GLN A 74 -6.61 -6.40 5.85
CA GLN A 74 -7.44 -6.27 7.02
C GLN A 74 -7.23 -7.47 7.95
N LYS A 75 -7.05 -7.21 9.24
CA LYS A 75 -7.09 -8.25 10.27
C LYS A 75 -8.54 -8.57 10.61
N THR A 76 -8.89 -9.84 10.55
CA THR A 76 -10.17 -10.36 11.03
C THR A 76 -9.96 -11.20 12.29
N PRO A 77 -10.73 -10.98 13.37
CA PRO A 77 -10.46 -11.60 14.67
C PRO A 77 -10.42 -13.14 14.67
N LEU A 78 -11.16 -13.80 13.77
CA LEU A 78 -11.31 -15.27 13.77
C LEU A 78 -10.82 -15.97 12.50
N LEU A 79 -10.69 -15.25 11.39
CA LEU A 79 -10.38 -15.85 10.09
C LEU A 79 -8.96 -15.54 9.60
N GLY A 80 -8.23 -14.66 10.28
CA GLY A 80 -6.88 -14.26 9.90
C GLY A 80 -6.86 -12.96 9.12
N TRP A 81 -6.16 -12.91 7.99
CA TRP A 81 -5.94 -11.71 7.18
C TRP A 81 -6.65 -11.80 5.85
N LYS A 82 -7.25 -10.72 5.38
CA LYS A 82 -7.87 -10.63 4.05
C LYS A 82 -7.30 -9.43 3.30
N TRP A 83 -7.04 -9.58 2.02
CA TRP A 83 -6.70 -8.44 1.16
C TRP A 83 -7.91 -7.49 1.03
N GLY A 84 -7.69 -6.21 1.28
CA GLY A 84 -8.72 -5.18 1.21
C GLY A 84 -8.66 -4.41 -0.10
N TRP A 85 -7.56 -3.66 -0.28
CA TRP A 85 -7.36 -2.80 -1.44
C TRP A 85 -5.87 -2.54 -1.65
N GLY A 86 -5.47 -2.18 -2.87
CA GLY A 86 -4.09 -1.82 -3.14
C GLY A 86 -3.76 -1.70 -4.61
N GLY A 87 -2.58 -1.15 -4.86
CA GLY A 87 -2.08 -0.86 -6.20
C GLY A 87 -0.64 -0.41 -6.14
N GLY A 88 -0.12 0.05 -7.28
CA GLY A 88 1.27 0.46 -7.37
C GLY A 88 1.59 1.22 -8.64
N HIS A 89 2.87 1.53 -8.78
CA HIS A 89 3.45 2.20 -9.94
C HIS A 89 4.86 1.68 -10.21
N THR A 90 5.36 1.95 -11.41
CA THR A 90 6.74 1.63 -11.80
C THR A 90 7.71 2.60 -11.15
N VAL A 91 8.83 2.08 -10.66
CA VAL A 91 9.95 2.89 -10.18
C VAL A 91 10.81 3.28 -11.40
N PRO A 92 10.97 4.59 -11.69
CA PRO A 92 11.76 5.04 -12.82
C PRO A 92 13.25 4.82 -12.58
N ARG A 93 14.04 4.75 -13.65
CA ARG A 93 15.50 4.80 -13.53
C ARG A 93 15.92 6.23 -13.16
N ILE A 94 16.91 6.36 -12.28
CA ILE A 94 17.48 7.65 -11.91
C ILE A 94 18.16 8.31 -13.11
N SER A 95 17.90 9.59 -13.32
CA SER A 95 18.60 10.46 -14.28
C SER A 95 19.01 11.75 -13.58
N GLU A 96 20.30 12.08 -13.57
CA GLU A 96 20.83 13.29 -12.92
C GLU A 96 20.25 14.58 -13.50
N ASN A 97 19.81 14.55 -14.76
CA ASN A 97 19.21 15.69 -15.44
C ASN A 97 17.70 15.82 -15.18
N GLU A 98 17.09 14.86 -14.47
CA GLU A 98 15.66 14.81 -14.19
C GLU A 98 15.43 14.59 -12.69
N PRO A 99 15.43 15.65 -11.87
CA PRO A 99 15.23 15.54 -10.41
C PRO A 99 13.94 14.84 -10.00
N ASP A 100 12.92 14.82 -10.86
CA ASP A 100 11.67 14.10 -10.61
C ASP A 100 11.81 12.57 -10.68
N SER A 101 12.92 12.06 -11.24
CA SER A 101 13.26 10.63 -11.21
C SER A 101 13.83 10.17 -9.86
N PHE A 102 14.24 11.11 -9.01
CA PHE A 102 14.88 10.83 -7.71
C PHE A 102 13.92 10.27 -6.66
N TRP A 103 12.62 10.45 -6.89
CA TRP A 103 11.57 10.00 -6.00
C TRP A 103 10.26 9.86 -6.79
N THR A 104 9.32 9.08 -6.28
CA THR A 104 8.02 8.85 -6.94
C THR A 104 6.87 9.18 -6.02
N GLU A 105 5.67 9.25 -6.57
CA GLU A 105 4.44 9.50 -5.84
C GLU A 105 3.27 8.77 -6.47
N GLN A 106 2.35 8.32 -5.63
CA GLN A 106 1.05 7.83 -6.03
C GLN A 106 0.06 8.17 -4.92
N TYR A 107 -1.10 8.66 -5.34
CA TYR A 107 -2.23 8.92 -4.46
C TYR A 107 -3.27 7.81 -4.58
N PHE A 108 -3.75 7.32 -3.44
CA PHE A 108 -4.95 6.50 -3.34
C PHE A 108 -6.05 7.32 -2.70
N SER A 109 -7.18 7.43 -3.40
CA SER A 109 -8.40 8.04 -2.90
C SER A 109 -8.99 7.25 -1.73
N SER A 110 -9.84 7.90 -0.94
CA SER A 110 -10.65 7.24 0.08
C SER A 110 -11.46 6.10 -0.53
N THR A 111 -11.49 4.96 0.17
CA THR A 111 -12.39 3.84 -0.13
C THR A 111 -13.47 3.67 0.93
N LYS A 112 -13.60 4.64 1.84
CA LYS A 112 -14.57 4.63 2.93
C LYS A 112 -16.00 4.54 2.38
N GLY A 113 -16.78 3.65 2.99
CA GLY A 113 -18.16 3.40 2.56
C GLY A 113 -18.30 2.51 1.33
N THR A 114 -17.21 1.93 0.81
CA THR A 114 -17.22 0.89 -0.23
C THR A 114 -17.02 -0.50 0.37
N ASP A 115 -17.25 -1.55 -0.42
CA ASP A 115 -16.94 -2.94 -0.03
C ASP A 115 -15.43 -3.21 0.16
N ALA A 116 -14.58 -2.27 -0.28
CA ALA A 116 -13.12 -2.28 -0.14
C ALA A 116 -12.62 -1.19 0.83
N ASP A 117 -13.40 -0.92 1.88
CA ASP A 117 -13.07 0.05 2.92
C ASP A 117 -11.67 -0.20 3.52
N SER A 118 -10.85 0.85 3.52
CA SER A 118 -9.40 0.80 3.77
C SER A 118 -8.98 2.05 4.56
N PRO A 119 -7.74 2.11 5.07
CA PRO A 119 -7.24 3.29 5.79
C PRO A 119 -6.91 4.46 4.84
N PHE A 120 -7.17 4.34 3.55
CA PHE A 120 -6.91 5.40 2.57
C PHE A 120 -7.95 6.52 2.73
N PRO A 121 -7.55 7.79 2.52
CA PRO A 121 -6.53 8.21 1.56
C PRO A 121 -5.04 8.03 1.95
N LEU A 122 -4.21 7.75 0.96
CA LEU A 122 -2.76 7.53 1.13
C LEU A 122 -1.98 8.21 0.01
N LEU A 123 -0.95 8.97 0.37
CA LEU A 123 0.16 9.30 -0.54
C LEU A 123 1.35 8.42 -0.21
N PHE A 124 1.99 7.85 -1.22
CA PHE A 124 3.21 7.08 -1.02
C PHE A 124 4.10 7.06 -2.26
N GLY A 125 5.35 6.67 -2.06
CA GLY A 125 6.28 6.40 -3.14
C GLY A 125 7.63 5.93 -2.62
N VAL A 126 8.63 5.99 -3.50
CA VAL A 126 10.01 5.64 -3.16
C VAL A 126 10.91 6.84 -3.30
N ILE A 127 12.01 6.84 -2.54
CA ILE A 127 13.11 7.79 -2.65
C ILE A 127 14.33 6.99 -3.09
N GLN A 128 14.88 7.36 -4.24
CA GLN A 128 16.07 6.76 -4.83
C GLN A 128 17.31 7.65 -4.69
N TYR A 129 17.14 8.93 -4.34
CA TYR A 129 18.25 9.85 -4.07
C TYR A 129 18.50 9.96 -2.56
N PRO A 130 19.62 9.44 -2.03
CA PRO A 130 19.86 9.32 -0.58
C PRO A 130 19.88 10.64 0.18
N GLN A 131 20.14 11.76 -0.49
CA GLN A 131 20.21 13.07 0.16
C GLN A 131 18.83 13.65 0.52
N ILE A 132 17.74 13.15 -0.10
CA ILE A 132 16.37 13.57 0.30
C ILE A 132 16.13 13.11 1.73
N ASP A 133 15.85 14.01 2.66
CA ASP A 133 15.55 13.66 4.05
C ASP A 133 14.11 14.01 4.45
N THR A 134 13.42 14.78 3.61
CA THR A 134 12.07 15.27 3.92
C THR A 134 11.22 15.30 2.66
N ILE A 135 10.00 14.76 2.76
CA ILE A 135 8.91 14.99 1.79
C ILE A 135 7.81 15.77 2.52
N GLN A 136 7.57 16.98 2.04
CA GLN A 136 6.52 17.88 2.54
C GLN A 136 5.33 17.86 1.57
N VAL A 137 4.13 17.75 2.11
CA VAL A 137 2.87 17.67 1.36
C VAL A 137 1.99 18.84 1.79
N TYR A 138 1.76 19.77 0.87
CA TYR A 138 0.84 20.88 1.06
C TYR A 138 -0.53 20.56 0.44
N SER A 139 -1.60 20.66 1.22
CA SER A 139 -2.97 20.56 0.72
C SER A 139 -3.47 21.92 0.25
N TYR A 140 -3.98 21.97 -0.98
CA TYR A 140 -4.66 23.15 -1.49
C TYR A 140 -6.07 23.33 -0.91
N THR A 141 -6.64 22.31 -0.26
CA THR A 141 -8.00 22.34 0.29
C THR A 141 -8.01 23.00 1.66
N THR A 142 -7.09 22.60 2.53
CA THR A 142 -6.98 23.07 3.93
C THR A 142 -5.95 24.18 4.10
N ASN A 143 -5.06 24.37 3.10
CA ASN A 143 -3.85 25.21 3.19
C ASN A 143 -2.88 24.78 4.29
N GLU A 144 -2.84 23.49 4.61
CA GLU A 144 -1.94 22.91 5.60
C GLU A 144 -0.78 22.17 4.95
N SER A 145 0.34 22.11 5.67
CA SER A 145 1.52 21.32 5.30
C SER A 145 1.70 20.15 6.26
N LEU A 146 1.90 18.96 5.71
CA LEU A 146 2.10 17.70 6.41
C LEU A 146 3.45 17.11 5.99
N THR A 147 4.20 16.56 6.95
CA THR A 147 5.45 15.86 6.67
C THR A 147 5.20 14.37 6.55
N ALA A 148 5.63 13.77 5.44
CA ALA A 148 5.51 12.33 5.24
C ALA A 148 6.50 11.56 6.13
N THR A 149 6.14 10.31 6.46
CA THR A 149 7.07 9.38 7.09
C THR A 149 8.01 8.81 6.04
N ILE A 150 9.31 8.74 6.34
CA ILE A 150 10.33 8.08 5.52
C ILE A 150 10.85 6.87 6.29
N GLN A 151 10.96 5.75 5.59
CA GLN A 151 11.46 4.50 6.13
C GLN A 151 12.63 3.99 5.30
N ASP A 152 13.76 3.75 5.96
CA ASP A 152 14.90 3.08 5.36
C ASP A 152 14.56 1.62 5.10
N THR A 153 14.95 1.14 3.91
CA THR A 153 14.73 -0.26 3.52
C THR A 153 16.10 -0.87 3.21
N ALA A 154 16.60 -1.65 4.18
CA ALA A 154 18.02 -1.99 4.32
C ALA A 154 18.71 -2.38 3.00
N ASP A 155 18.20 -3.41 2.33
CA ASP A 155 18.92 -4.09 1.25
C ASP A 155 18.48 -3.69 -0.17
N SER A 156 17.46 -2.84 -0.31
CA SER A 156 16.86 -2.57 -1.63
C SER A 156 17.54 -1.41 -2.37
N GLY A 157 18.32 -0.59 -1.67
CA GLY A 157 18.88 0.66 -2.20
C GLY A 157 17.87 1.78 -2.42
N ILE A 158 16.62 1.61 -1.98
CA ILE A 158 15.58 2.64 -2.00
C ILE A 158 15.02 2.86 -0.59
N ARG A 159 14.36 4.00 -0.38
CA ARG A 159 13.61 4.29 0.86
C ARG A 159 12.14 4.45 0.52
N ILE A 160 11.26 4.08 1.43
CA ILE A 160 9.82 4.29 1.26
C ILE A 160 9.44 5.60 1.92
N TRP A 161 8.55 6.36 1.29
CA TRP A 161 7.87 7.46 1.96
C TRP A 161 6.37 7.29 1.85
N TYR A 162 5.65 7.66 2.90
CA TYR A 162 4.20 7.56 2.93
C TYR A 162 3.55 8.54 3.91
N LEU A 163 2.29 8.87 3.64
CA LEU A 163 1.46 9.74 4.45
C LEU A 163 0.00 9.32 4.32
N PHE A 164 -0.58 8.82 5.42
CA PHE A 164 -2.03 8.68 5.53
C PHE A 164 -2.64 10.06 5.70
N LEU A 165 -3.64 10.37 4.88
CA LEU A 165 -4.25 11.68 4.82
C LEU A 165 -5.67 11.65 5.40
N PRO A 166 -6.04 12.60 6.27
CA PRO A 166 -7.43 12.85 6.58
C PRO A 166 -8.23 13.24 5.31
N GLU A 167 -9.50 12.83 5.22
CA GLU A 167 -10.34 13.06 4.04
C GLU A 167 -10.53 14.56 3.72
N GLU A 168 -10.54 15.40 4.77
CA GLU A 168 -10.65 16.85 4.66
C GLU A 168 -9.49 17.51 3.91
N GLN A 169 -8.35 16.81 3.74
CA GLN A 169 -7.21 17.33 2.98
C GLN A 169 -7.49 17.37 1.46
N GLY A 170 -8.54 16.71 0.98
CA GLY A 170 -8.96 16.71 -0.44
C GLY A 170 -8.05 15.86 -1.34
N THR A 171 -7.97 16.20 -2.63
CA THR A 171 -7.26 15.39 -3.66
C THR A 171 -6.19 16.16 -4.43
N ARG A 172 -5.93 17.41 -4.05
CA ARG A 172 -4.98 18.29 -4.74
C ARG A 172 -3.84 18.70 -3.82
N PHE A 173 -2.63 18.29 -4.18
CA PHE A 173 -1.46 18.46 -3.33
C PHE A 173 -0.26 19.03 -4.09
N LYS A 174 0.55 19.83 -3.39
CA LYS A 174 1.90 20.16 -3.80
C LYS A 174 2.87 19.40 -2.92
N LEU A 175 3.70 18.57 -3.53
CA LEU A 175 4.70 17.76 -2.84
C LEU A 175 6.08 18.34 -3.12
N THR A 176 6.90 18.50 -2.09
CA THR A 176 8.28 18.98 -2.23
C THR A 176 9.25 18.02 -1.58
N ALA A 177 10.26 17.58 -2.35
CA ALA A 177 11.38 16.83 -1.84
C ALA A 177 12.50 17.79 -1.43
N GLN A 178 13.01 17.61 -0.22
CA GLN A 178 13.99 18.49 0.39
C GLN A 178 15.22 17.73 0.87
N ILE A 179 16.35 18.43 0.89
CA ILE A 179 17.63 17.99 1.45
C ILE A 179 18.09 18.98 2.52
N GLY A 180 18.76 18.51 3.56
CA GLY A 180 19.50 19.32 4.53
C GLY A 180 18.66 20.48 5.09
N ASP A 181 19.17 21.71 4.99
CA ASP A 181 18.55 22.95 5.47
C ASP A 181 17.25 23.36 4.70
N HIS A 182 16.35 22.40 4.46
CA HIS A 182 15.09 22.53 3.73
C HIS A 182 15.25 23.00 2.27
N GLN A 183 16.41 22.72 1.66
CA GLN A 183 16.62 23.03 0.26
C GLN A 183 15.73 22.14 -0.61
N ILE A 184 14.82 22.76 -1.37
CA ILE A 184 13.94 22.06 -2.29
C ILE A 184 14.74 21.64 -3.53
N ILE A 185 14.71 20.35 -3.86
CA ILE A 185 15.37 19.80 -5.06
C ILE A 185 14.38 19.42 -6.17
N SER A 186 13.12 19.17 -5.81
CA SER A 186 12.05 18.83 -6.75
C SER A 186 10.69 19.18 -6.13
N THR A 187 9.75 19.59 -6.98
CA THR A 187 8.36 19.89 -6.62
C THR A 187 7.44 19.22 -7.62
N LYS A 188 6.43 18.52 -7.12
CA LYS A 188 5.40 17.86 -7.93
C LYS A 188 4.01 18.34 -7.53
N ILE A 189 3.11 18.42 -8.50
CA ILE A 189 1.69 18.66 -8.25
C ILE A 189 0.96 17.35 -8.50
N SER A 190 0.27 16.86 -7.47
CA SER A 190 -0.55 15.66 -7.54
C SER A 190 -2.02 16.08 -7.53
N GLU A 191 -2.74 15.77 -8.60
CA GLU A 191 -4.17 16.05 -8.75
C GLU A 191 -4.86 14.77 -9.22
N LEU A 192 -5.94 14.37 -8.52
CA LEU A 192 -6.92 13.38 -8.97
C LEU A 192 -8.32 13.99 -9.02
#